data_AF-A0A6P8KQM0-F1
#
_entry.id   AF-A0A6P8KQM0-F1
#
_cell.length_a   1.000
_cell.length_b   1.000
_cell.length_c   1.000
_cell.angle_alpha   90.00
_cell.angle_beta   90.00
_cell.angle_gamma   90.00
#
_symmetry.space_group_name_H-M   'P 1'
#
loop_
_entity.id
_entity.type
_entity.pdbx_description
1 polymer ?
#
loop_
_entity_poly.entity_id
_entity_poly.type
_entity_poly.pdbx_seq_one_letter_code
_entity_poly.pdbx_strand_id
1 'polypeptide(L)'
;MNYALNHKRTFILKPDSGAQGRGIWLTNDLKTIGPHERLICQTYINRPLLIDGYKFDLRVYTLITSVDPLRIFVYNEGLARFATNKYVEPTPGNANDLYMHLTNYSVNKRNSHYELCDNDDCGSKRKLSAINTWMRRHNYDVEEFWSNVDDVIIKTVLSAWPVLKHNYHACFPGHDKIQACFEILGFDILVDWKLKPYILEVNHSPSFHTNEQVDREVKRPLIRDTLNLVSTVLADKRQILKEDRKRVKQRLLKIRGDPPVQRPRLGGGTSKPKIDAQKGGPDAQPVDVEPEAEDHGPLAQQIAWEESHLGNFRKIMPPPDLSKLDYYTRFYAQSNQVSIFAETAASKKREDLARKMRIQIEEKKAKQQQMLNGNAKRDARKRHTVLLPRAVRERNRMNLFRLRENWSPGFISDAEERLRHTWLHMRAEAIRTLKITENIYSNLYETGLLTNTDMVVYPHLYHNLQHGYDIKHVP
;
A
#
# COMPACT_ATOMS: atom_id res chain seq x y z
N MET A 1 26.49 -17.17 7.06
CA MET A 1 27.05 -18.34 6.36
C MET A 1 27.11 -19.58 7.26
N ASN A 2 27.43 -19.49 8.56
CA ASN A 2 27.56 -20.68 9.44
C ASN A 2 26.30 -21.56 9.59
N TYR A 3 25.08 -21.00 9.53
CA TYR A 3 23.85 -21.80 9.63
C TYR A 3 23.63 -22.77 8.45
N ALA A 4 24.03 -22.36 7.25
CA ALA A 4 23.85 -23.11 6.01
C ALA A 4 24.90 -24.21 5.80
N LEU A 5 26.07 -24.10 6.43
CA LEU A 5 27.12 -25.11 6.36
C LEU A 5 26.77 -26.37 7.18
N ASN A 6 25.94 -26.23 8.22
CA ASN A 6 25.60 -27.32 9.14
C ASN A 6 24.24 -27.99 8.85
N HIS A 7 23.47 -27.47 7.88
CA HIS A 7 22.17 -28.04 7.51
C HIS A 7 22.07 -28.12 5.99
N LYS A 8 21.92 -29.34 5.44
CA LYS A 8 21.54 -29.57 4.04
C LYS A 8 20.12 -29.04 3.81
N ARG A 9 20.00 -27.73 3.61
CA ARG A 9 18.73 -27.04 3.37
C ARG A 9 18.75 -26.39 2.01
N THR A 10 17.61 -26.43 1.35
CA THR A 10 17.37 -25.67 0.14
C THR A 10 17.02 -24.24 0.51
N PHE A 11 17.59 -23.30 -0.21
CA PHE A 11 17.32 -21.88 -0.09
C PHE A 11 16.63 -21.37 -1.34
N ILE A 12 15.72 -20.42 -1.17
CA ILE A 12 15.11 -19.67 -2.25
C ILE A 12 15.67 -18.25 -2.23
N LEU A 13 16.18 -17.82 -3.37
CA LEU A 13 16.78 -16.50 -3.55
C LEU A 13 15.78 -15.62 -4.31
N LYS A 14 15.47 -14.45 -3.74
CA LYS A 14 14.53 -13.48 -4.30
C LYS A 14 15.25 -12.14 -4.50
N PRO A 15 15.24 -11.53 -5.69
CA PRO A 15 15.87 -10.23 -5.91
C PRO A 15 15.07 -9.09 -5.25
N ASP A 16 15.76 -8.07 -4.73
CA ASP A 16 15.14 -6.96 -3.97
C ASP A 16 14.08 -6.17 -4.76
N SER A 17 14.20 -6.10 -6.08
CA SER A 17 13.27 -5.39 -6.98
C SER A 17 12.46 -6.33 -7.87
N GLY A 18 12.41 -7.62 -7.55
CA GLY A 18 11.64 -8.60 -8.29
C GLY A 18 10.15 -8.55 -7.97
N ALA A 19 9.32 -8.64 -9.01
CA ALA A 19 7.91 -8.96 -8.89
C ALA A 19 7.58 -10.15 -9.80
N GLN A 20 6.42 -10.79 -9.59
CA GLN A 20 5.89 -11.82 -10.51
C GLN A 20 6.76 -13.08 -10.65
N GLY A 21 7.61 -13.38 -9.66
CA GLY A 21 8.49 -14.55 -9.67
C GLY A 21 9.74 -14.43 -10.56
N ARG A 22 10.02 -13.25 -11.13
CA ARG A 22 11.18 -13.06 -12.03
C ARG A 22 12.48 -13.06 -11.24
N GLY A 23 13.46 -13.84 -11.72
CA GLY A 23 14.79 -13.93 -11.13
C GLY A 23 14.80 -14.66 -9.79
N ILE A 24 13.79 -15.48 -9.48
CA ILE A 24 13.79 -16.38 -8.33
C ILE A 24 14.41 -17.72 -8.75
N TRP A 25 15.35 -18.22 -7.97
CA TRP A 25 15.91 -19.56 -8.15
C TRP A 25 16.16 -20.24 -6.80
N LEU A 26 16.25 -21.57 -6.86
CA LEU A 26 16.57 -22.40 -5.70
C LEU A 26 18.05 -22.76 -5.75
N THR A 27 18.71 -22.76 -4.59
CA THR A 27 20.08 -23.27 -4.46
C THR A 27 20.25 -24.01 -3.15
N ASN A 28 21.09 -25.04 -3.18
CA ASN A 28 21.59 -25.72 -1.98
C ASN A 28 23.00 -25.24 -1.61
N ASP A 29 23.67 -24.51 -2.51
CA ASP A 29 24.99 -23.94 -2.28
C ASP A 29 24.92 -22.42 -2.26
N LEU A 30 25.17 -21.83 -1.09
CA LEU A 30 25.22 -20.38 -0.92
C LEU A 30 26.58 -19.77 -1.34
N LYS A 31 27.58 -20.59 -1.68
CA LYS A 31 28.90 -20.11 -2.14
C LYS A 31 28.83 -19.52 -3.54
N THR A 32 27.81 -19.87 -4.32
CA THR A 32 27.61 -19.36 -5.68
C THR A 32 27.12 -17.90 -5.71
N ILE A 33 26.75 -17.33 -4.57
CA ILE A 33 26.19 -15.97 -4.48
C ILE A 33 27.32 -14.96 -4.30
N GLY A 34 27.37 -13.94 -5.17
CA GLY A 34 28.33 -12.85 -5.04
C GLY A 34 28.15 -12.04 -3.75
N PRO A 35 29.24 -11.56 -3.10
CA PRO A 35 29.17 -10.85 -1.81
C PRO A 35 28.45 -9.49 -1.88
N HIS A 36 28.21 -8.97 -3.08
CA HIS A 36 27.59 -7.66 -3.33
C HIS A 36 26.22 -7.75 -4.01
N GLU A 37 25.68 -8.95 -4.18
CA GLU A 37 24.34 -9.14 -4.74
C GLU A 37 23.26 -8.71 -3.74
N ARG A 38 22.29 -7.93 -4.22
CA ARG A 38 21.14 -7.47 -3.45
C ARG A 38 19.98 -8.43 -3.61
N LEU A 39 19.91 -9.40 -2.71
CA LEU A 39 18.88 -10.42 -2.70
C LEU A 39 18.49 -10.82 -1.28
N ILE A 40 17.28 -11.36 -1.18
CA ILE A 40 16.76 -12.01 0.01
C ILE A 40 17.01 -13.50 -0.13
N CYS A 41 17.81 -14.05 0.79
CA CYS A 41 17.97 -15.49 0.96
C CYS A 41 17.03 -15.98 2.05
N GLN A 42 16.08 -16.84 1.67
CA GLN A 42 15.08 -17.41 2.56
C GLN A 42 15.21 -18.93 2.57
N THR A 43 14.95 -19.56 3.72
CA THR A 43 14.89 -21.03 3.78
C THR A 43 13.66 -21.50 3.00
N TYR A 44 13.86 -22.45 2.09
CA TYR A 44 12.76 -23.02 1.32
C TYR A 44 11.96 -24.00 2.17
N ILE A 45 10.63 -23.90 2.08
CA ILE A 45 9.71 -24.85 2.72
C ILE A 45 9.61 -26.06 1.79
N ASN A 46 10.34 -27.13 2.15
CA ASN A 46 10.48 -28.35 1.34
C ASN A 46 9.30 -29.32 1.47
N ARG A 47 8.41 -29.12 2.43
CA ARG A 47 7.21 -29.95 2.63
C ARG A 47 5.96 -29.07 2.72
N PRO A 48 5.56 -28.42 1.61
CA PRO A 48 4.29 -27.72 1.55
C PRO A 48 3.12 -28.72 1.65
N LEU A 49 1.96 -28.26 2.09
CA LEU A 49 0.72 -29.01 1.86
C LEU A 49 0.48 -29.12 0.36
N LEU A 50 0.08 -30.31 -0.10
CA LEU A 50 -0.17 -30.60 -1.50
C LEU A 50 -1.65 -30.94 -1.71
N ILE A 51 -2.23 -30.41 -2.78
CA ILE A 51 -3.57 -30.76 -3.24
C ILE A 51 -3.41 -31.34 -4.64
N ASP A 52 -3.94 -32.54 -4.87
CA ASP A 52 -3.81 -33.29 -6.13
C ASP A 52 -2.34 -33.54 -6.56
N GLY A 53 -1.40 -33.46 -5.61
CA GLY A 53 0.04 -33.55 -5.83
C GLY A 53 0.71 -32.26 -6.29
N TYR A 54 -0.02 -31.13 -6.32
CA TYR A 54 0.50 -29.83 -6.70
C TYR A 54 0.75 -28.94 -5.48
N LYS A 55 1.82 -28.15 -5.56
CA LYS A 55 2.10 -27.08 -4.59
C LYS A 55 1.16 -25.92 -4.87
N PHE A 56 0.65 -25.28 -3.83
CA PHE A 56 -0.18 -24.09 -3.96
C PHE A 56 0.18 -23.03 -2.92
N ASP A 57 -0.20 -21.79 -3.18
CA ASP A 57 -0.21 -20.72 -2.19
C ASP A 57 -1.60 -20.08 -2.11
N LEU A 58 -1.83 -19.37 -1.00
CA LEU A 58 -3.08 -18.69 -0.71
C LEU A 58 -2.87 -17.18 -0.81
N ARG A 59 -3.62 -16.53 -1.70
CA ARG A 59 -3.81 -15.09 -1.72
C ARG A 59 -4.99 -14.74 -0.83
N VAL A 60 -4.69 -14.20 0.35
CA VAL A 60 -5.68 -13.71 1.31
C VAL A 60 -5.75 -12.20 1.22
N TYR A 61 -6.97 -11.65 1.09
CA TYR A 61 -7.18 -10.21 1.04
C TYR A 61 -7.47 -9.67 2.44
N THR A 62 -6.69 -8.69 2.87
CA THR A 62 -6.78 -8.06 4.19
C THR A 62 -7.03 -6.57 4.02
N LEU A 63 -8.07 -6.03 4.64
CA LEU A 63 -8.42 -4.61 4.64
C LEU A 63 -8.03 -3.98 5.98
N ILE A 64 -7.30 -2.88 5.92
CA ILE A 64 -7.03 -2.02 7.08
C ILE A 64 -7.82 -0.73 6.90
N THR A 65 -8.79 -0.46 7.78
CA THR A 65 -9.62 0.76 7.72
C THR A 65 -9.14 1.88 8.63
N SER A 66 -8.37 1.52 9.67
CA SER A 66 -7.82 2.48 10.63
C SER A 66 -6.56 1.94 11.27
N VAL A 67 -5.64 2.85 11.60
CA VAL A 67 -4.43 2.58 12.39
C VAL A 67 -4.54 3.12 13.82
N ASP A 68 -5.53 3.96 14.13
CA ASP A 68 -5.75 4.53 15.45
C ASP A 68 -7.26 4.83 15.67
N PRO A 69 -8.02 3.89 16.26
CA PRO A 69 -7.61 2.56 16.73
C PRO A 69 -7.32 1.58 15.58
N LEU A 70 -6.41 0.61 15.77
CA LEU A 70 -6.10 -0.36 14.72
C LEU A 70 -7.29 -1.27 14.42
N ARG A 71 -7.72 -1.31 13.16
CA ARG A 71 -8.85 -2.13 12.69
C ARG A 71 -8.46 -2.90 11.45
N ILE A 72 -8.58 -4.23 11.53
CA ILE A 72 -8.13 -5.15 10.50
C ILE A 72 -9.27 -6.13 10.19
N PHE A 73 -9.55 -6.30 8.90
CA PHE A 73 -10.56 -7.18 8.36
C PHE A 73 -9.92 -8.14 7.36
N VAL A 74 -10.35 -9.40 7.34
CA VAL A 74 -9.92 -10.39 6.35
C VAL A 74 -11.12 -10.78 5.51
N TYR A 75 -10.96 -10.81 4.19
CA TYR A 75 -12.01 -11.29 3.30
C TYR A 75 -12.09 -12.81 3.39
N ASN A 76 -13.29 -13.38 3.52
CA ASN A 76 -13.46 -14.83 3.62
C ASN A 76 -13.16 -15.55 2.30
N GLU A 77 -13.15 -14.80 1.19
CA GLU A 77 -12.75 -15.28 -0.12
C GLU A 77 -11.37 -14.79 -0.56
N GLY A 78 -10.79 -15.49 -1.52
CA GLY A 78 -9.45 -15.23 -2.04
C GLY A 78 -9.10 -16.18 -3.17
N LEU A 79 -7.81 -16.28 -3.47
CA LEU A 79 -7.34 -17.11 -4.58
C LEU A 79 -6.28 -18.10 -4.10
N ALA A 80 -6.51 -19.39 -4.31
CA ALA A 80 -5.47 -20.40 -4.24
C ALA A 80 -4.81 -20.55 -5.62
N ARG A 81 -3.49 -20.39 -5.70
CA ARG A 81 -2.75 -20.50 -6.97
C ARG A 81 -1.87 -21.72 -6.95
N PHE A 82 -2.03 -22.57 -7.95
CA PHE A 82 -1.35 -23.85 -8.03
C PHE A 82 -0.15 -23.77 -8.97
N ALA A 83 0.86 -24.56 -8.64
CA ALA A 83 1.91 -24.96 -9.57
C ALA A 83 1.31 -25.82 -10.69
N THR A 84 1.96 -25.84 -11.85
CA THR A 84 1.49 -26.58 -13.03
C THR A 84 2.14 -27.95 -13.18
N ASN A 85 3.25 -28.19 -12.49
CA ASN A 85 3.90 -29.50 -12.39
C ASN A 85 3.72 -30.08 -10.99
N LYS A 86 3.57 -31.42 -10.90
CA LYS A 86 3.46 -32.12 -9.61
C LYS A 86 4.70 -31.90 -8.77
N TYR A 87 4.49 -31.66 -7.47
CA TYR A 87 5.56 -31.32 -6.55
C TYR A 87 6.43 -32.52 -6.21
N VAL A 88 7.73 -32.32 -6.29
CA VAL A 88 8.76 -33.21 -5.76
C VAL A 88 9.68 -32.38 -4.87
N GLU A 89 10.19 -32.96 -3.78
CA GLU A 89 11.16 -32.27 -2.93
C GLU A 89 12.37 -31.78 -3.76
N PRO A 90 12.93 -30.59 -3.45
CA PRO A 90 13.99 -30.00 -4.24
C PRO A 90 15.28 -30.84 -4.18
N THR A 91 15.74 -31.24 -5.36
CA THR A 91 17.00 -31.94 -5.64
C THR A 91 17.79 -31.14 -6.66
N PRO A 92 19.12 -31.34 -6.79
CA PRO A 92 19.92 -30.65 -7.81
C PRO A 92 19.40 -30.81 -9.25
N GLY A 93 18.66 -31.90 -9.53
CA GLY A 93 18.09 -32.16 -10.85
C GLY A 93 16.77 -31.44 -11.15
N ASN A 94 15.97 -31.10 -10.14
CA ASN A 94 14.65 -30.46 -10.32
C ASN A 94 14.59 -28.99 -9.82
N ALA A 95 15.62 -28.49 -9.14
CA ALA A 95 15.65 -27.13 -8.58
C ALA A 95 15.47 -26.02 -9.63
N ASN A 96 15.77 -26.31 -10.90
CA ASN A 96 15.57 -25.40 -12.03
C ASN A 96 14.14 -25.43 -12.62
N ASP A 97 13.31 -26.42 -12.24
CA ASP A 97 11.92 -26.47 -12.66
C ASP A 97 11.07 -25.51 -11.83
N LEU A 98 11.00 -24.27 -12.31
CA LEU A 98 10.23 -23.20 -11.67
C LEU A 98 8.73 -23.46 -11.69
N TYR A 99 8.20 -24.25 -12.64
CA TYR A 99 6.77 -24.55 -12.76
C TYR A 99 6.26 -25.50 -11.67
N MET A 100 7.17 -26.21 -11.00
CA MET A 100 6.90 -27.05 -9.84
C MET A 100 7.04 -26.28 -8.52
N HIS A 101 8.06 -25.43 -8.43
CA HIS A 101 8.46 -24.81 -7.16
C HIS A 101 7.85 -23.41 -6.92
N LEU A 102 7.43 -22.71 -7.99
CA LEU A 102 6.77 -21.40 -7.92
C LEU A 102 5.29 -21.51 -8.29
N THR A 103 4.46 -20.84 -7.50
CA THR A 103 2.98 -20.81 -7.62
C THR A 103 2.47 -19.55 -8.31
N ASN A 104 3.37 -18.63 -8.69
CA ASN A 104 3.00 -17.36 -9.29
C ASN A 104 2.27 -17.59 -10.63
N TYR A 105 1.10 -16.97 -10.76
CA TYR A 105 0.29 -17.00 -11.99
C TYR A 105 1.09 -16.56 -13.23
N SER A 106 1.90 -15.51 -13.13
CA SER A 106 2.72 -14.98 -14.22
C SER A 106 3.72 -15.98 -14.81
N VAL A 107 4.19 -16.92 -13.99
CA VAL A 107 5.08 -18.00 -14.41
C VAL A 107 4.23 -19.13 -15.00
N ASN A 108 3.28 -19.63 -14.21
CA ASN A 108 2.50 -20.82 -14.55
C ASN A 108 1.58 -20.65 -15.76
N LYS A 109 1.05 -19.44 -16.03
CA LYS A 109 0.21 -19.17 -17.22
C LYS A 109 0.93 -19.45 -18.56
N ARG A 110 2.27 -19.49 -18.55
CA ARG A 110 3.07 -19.78 -19.75
C ARG A 110 3.28 -21.27 -19.98
N ASN A 111 2.98 -22.11 -18.98
CA ASN A 111 3.11 -23.56 -19.11
C ASN A 111 1.90 -24.12 -19.89
N SER A 112 2.14 -25.08 -20.77
CA SER A 112 1.08 -25.82 -21.49
C SER A 112 0.18 -26.63 -20.55
N HIS A 113 0.66 -26.96 -19.35
CA HIS A 113 -0.11 -27.65 -18.31
C HIS A 113 -0.97 -26.70 -17.45
N TYR A 114 -1.08 -25.42 -17.81
CA TYR A 114 -1.97 -24.50 -17.10
C TYR A 114 -3.43 -24.80 -17.47
N GLU A 115 -4.17 -25.34 -16.50
CA GLU A 115 -5.56 -25.71 -16.68
C GLU A 115 -6.47 -24.56 -16.29
N LEU A 116 -7.24 -24.07 -17.27
CA LEU A 116 -8.40 -23.23 -17.03
C LEU A 116 -9.57 -24.15 -16.74
N CYS A 117 -10.20 -23.96 -15.57
CA CYS A 117 -11.41 -24.68 -15.22
C CYS A 117 -12.40 -23.70 -14.61
N ASP A 118 -13.65 -23.78 -15.06
CA ASP A 118 -14.73 -22.94 -14.54
C ASP A 118 -15.42 -23.57 -13.31
N ASN A 119 -15.13 -24.85 -13.01
CA ASN A 119 -15.62 -25.48 -11.77
C ASN A 119 -14.66 -25.20 -10.60
N ASP A 120 -15.22 -24.99 -9.42
CA ASP A 120 -14.47 -24.63 -8.21
C ASP A 120 -13.42 -25.67 -7.77
N ASP A 121 -13.59 -26.94 -8.16
CA ASP A 121 -12.75 -28.07 -7.74
C ASP A 121 -11.57 -28.38 -8.69
N CYS A 122 -11.40 -27.65 -9.81
CA CYS A 122 -10.37 -27.93 -10.81
C CYS A 122 -9.62 -26.67 -11.27
N GLY A 123 -8.57 -26.86 -12.06
CA GLY A 123 -7.77 -25.77 -12.62
C GLY A 123 -6.65 -25.27 -11.71
N SER A 124 -5.75 -24.47 -12.30
CA SER A 124 -4.54 -23.94 -11.65
C SER A 124 -4.80 -22.70 -10.77
N LYS A 125 -6.05 -22.25 -10.67
CA LYS A 125 -6.49 -21.19 -9.76
C LYS A 125 -7.88 -21.53 -9.22
N ARG A 126 -8.02 -21.57 -7.90
CA ARG A 126 -9.28 -21.95 -7.23
C ARG A 126 -9.65 -20.92 -6.16
N LYS A 127 -10.92 -20.86 -5.77
CA LYS A 127 -11.39 -20.02 -4.65
C LYS A 127 -10.92 -20.56 -3.30
N LEU A 128 -10.92 -19.73 -2.27
CA LEU A 128 -10.62 -20.21 -0.91
C LEU A 128 -11.73 -21.10 -0.36
N SER A 129 -13.00 -20.85 -0.70
CA SER A 129 -14.12 -21.75 -0.36
C SER A 129 -13.93 -23.17 -0.90
N ALA A 130 -13.37 -23.31 -2.10
CA ALA A 130 -13.05 -24.61 -2.67
C ALA A 130 -11.98 -25.34 -1.85
N ILE A 131 -10.92 -24.63 -1.44
CA ILE A 131 -9.89 -25.17 -0.54
C ILE A 131 -10.47 -25.56 0.81
N ASN A 132 -11.34 -24.73 1.39
CA ASN A 132 -12.02 -25.05 2.65
C ASN A 132 -12.88 -26.31 2.53
N THR A 133 -13.59 -26.47 1.41
CA THR A 133 -14.39 -27.66 1.12
C THR A 133 -13.50 -28.90 0.98
N TRP A 134 -12.38 -28.78 0.25
CA TRP A 134 -11.39 -29.84 0.13
C TRP A 134 -10.79 -30.22 1.49
N MET A 135 -10.46 -29.24 2.33
CA MET A 135 -9.91 -29.47 3.68
C MET A 135 -10.91 -30.21 4.57
N ARG A 136 -12.19 -29.83 4.56
CA ARG A 136 -13.24 -30.54 5.31
C ARG A 136 -13.41 -31.98 4.83
N ARG A 137 -13.38 -32.22 3.51
CA ARG A 137 -13.46 -33.59 2.94
C ARG A 137 -12.27 -34.47 3.38
N HIS A 138 -11.12 -33.87 3.66
CA HIS A 138 -9.91 -34.56 4.15
C HIS A 138 -9.77 -34.53 5.67
N ASN A 139 -10.85 -34.16 6.40
CA ASN A 139 -10.93 -34.23 7.86
C ASN A 139 -9.97 -33.24 8.59
N TYR A 140 -9.63 -32.13 7.95
CA TYR A 140 -8.88 -31.03 8.57
C TYR A 140 -9.81 -30.02 9.25
N ASP A 141 -9.34 -29.44 10.37
CA ASP A 141 -10.04 -28.35 11.05
C ASP A 141 -9.79 -27.02 10.34
N VAL A 142 -10.81 -26.54 9.63
CA VAL A 142 -10.77 -25.29 8.86
C VAL A 142 -10.81 -24.07 9.77
N GLU A 143 -11.51 -24.14 10.91
CA GLU A 143 -11.64 -23.00 11.83
C GLU A 143 -10.33 -22.77 12.58
N GLU A 144 -9.68 -23.85 13.03
CA GLU A 144 -8.35 -23.77 13.63
C GLU A 144 -7.32 -23.22 12.61
N PHE A 145 -7.36 -23.72 11.37
CA PHE A 145 -6.49 -23.24 10.30
C PHE A 145 -6.64 -21.73 10.05
N TRP A 146 -7.88 -21.23 9.90
CA TRP A 146 -8.10 -19.79 9.69
C TRP A 146 -7.78 -18.95 10.92
N SER A 147 -8.00 -19.45 12.14
CA SER A 147 -7.54 -18.78 13.36
C SER A 147 -6.01 -18.61 13.39
N ASN A 148 -5.27 -19.62 12.91
CA ASN A 148 -3.80 -19.54 12.80
C ASN A 148 -3.36 -18.57 11.69
N VAL A 149 -4.10 -18.50 10.58
CA VAL A 149 -3.85 -17.53 9.50
C VAL A 149 -4.09 -16.10 10.00
N ASP A 150 -5.22 -15.86 10.68
CA ASP A 150 -5.60 -14.56 11.21
C ASP A 150 -4.55 -14.07 12.22
N ASP A 151 -4.08 -14.93 13.12
CA ASP A 151 -3.02 -14.61 14.08
C ASP A 151 -1.72 -14.15 13.41
N VAL A 152 -1.31 -14.84 12.34
CA VAL A 152 -0.12 -14.52 11.58
C VAL A 152 -0.26 -13.18 10.84
N ILE A 153 -1.46 -12.86 10.32
CA ILE A 153 -1.78 -11.56 9.70
C ILE A 153 -1.72 -10.44 10.76
N ILE A 154 -2.39 -10.61 11.91
CA ILE A 154 -2.42 -9.61 12.99
C ILE A 154 -1.00 -9.28 13.44
N LYS A 155 -0.19 -10.29 13.77
CA LYS A 155 1.21 -10.10 14.20
C LYS A 155 2.06 -9.36 13.17
N THR A 156 1.82 -9.62 11.89
CA THR A 156 2.54 -8.94 10.81
C THR A 156 2.19 -7.47 10.73
N VAL A 157 0.90 -7.12 10.79
CA VAL A 157 0.46 -5.71 10.80
C VAL A 157 0.93 -5.00 12.08
N LEU A 158 0.85 -5.65 13.24
CA LEU A 158 1.34 -5.10 14.51
C LEU A 158 2.84 -4.77 14.46
N SER A 159 3.64 -5.56 13.75
CA SER A 159 5.07 -5.28 13.60
C SER A 159 5.36 -3.97 12.85
N ALA A 160 4.45 -3.55 11.96
CA ALA A 160 4.54 -2.29 11.21
C ALA A 160 3.75 -1.13 11.85
N TRP A 161 2.83 -1.45 12.77
CA TRP A 161 1.88 -0.50 13.33
C TRP A 161 2.50 0.77 13.95
N PRO A 162 3.62 0.72 14.73
CA PRO A 162 4.20 1.94 15.30
C PRO A 162 4.64 2.95 14.23
N VAL A 163 5.23 2.47 13.13
CA VAL A 163 5.67 3.29 12.00
C VAL A 163 4.47 3.83 11.24
N LEU A 164 3.46 3.00 11.00
CA LEU A 164 2.22 3.40 10.34
C LEU A 164 1.49 4.48 11.13
N LYS A 165 1.30 4.30 12.45
CA LYS A 165 0.66 5.26 13.34
C LYS A 165 1.42 6.59 13.39
N HIS A 166 2.74 6.54 13.50
CA HIS A 166 3.56 7.76 13.47
C HIS A 166 3.43 8.52 12.15
N ASN A 167 3.56 7.83 11.02
CA ASN A 167 3.44 8.44 9.70
C ASN A 167 2.04 9.00 9.44
N TYR A 168 0.99 8.30 9.89
CA TYR A 168 -0.39 8.75 9.77
C TYR A 168 -0.62 10.07 10.52
N HIS A 169 -0.19 10.16 11.79
CA HIS A 169 -0.31 11.38 12.58
C HIS A 169 0.54 12.54 12.05
N ALA A 170 1.69 12.24 11.45
CA ALA A 170 2.53 13.25 10.79
C ALA A 170 1.88 13.80 9.51
N CYS A 171 1.22 12.95 8.72
CA CYS A 171 0.56 13.36 7.48
C CYS A 171 -0.83 13.99 7.70
N PHE A 172 -1.57 13.54 8.71
CA PHE A 172 -2.97 13.91 8.92
C PHE A 172 -3.28 14.43 10.34
N PRO A 173 -2.62 15.50 10.82
CA PRO A 173 -2.77 16.02 12.18
C PRO A 173 -4.15 16.65 12.49
N GLY A 174 -5.03 16.81 11.48
CA GLY A 174 -6.37 17.37 11.63
C GLY A 174 -7.51 16.35 11.49
N HIS A 175 -7.20 15.10 11.19
CA HIS A 175 -8.20 14.06 10.93
C HIS A 175 -8.57 13.30 12.21
N ASP A 176 -9.47 13.86 13.01
CA ASP A 176 -9.92 13.24 14.27
C ASP A 176 -11.24 12.45 14.14
N LYS A 177 -11.99 12.66 13.04
CA LYS A 177 -13.36 12.15 12.90
C LYS A 177 -13.52 11.04 11.87
N ILE A 178 -12.73 11.08 10.80
CA ILE A 178 -12.80 10.13 9.69
C ILE A 178 -11.38 9.73 9.33
N GLN A 179 -11.18 8.43 9.20
CA GLN A 179 -9.91 7.85 8.77
C GLN A 179 -9.63 8.28 7.33
N ALA A 180 -8.48 8.93 7.12
CA ALA A 180 -8.11 9.46 5.80
C ALA A 180 -7.67 8.35 4.83
N CYS A 181 -7.26 7.20 5.35
CA CYS A 181 -6.64 6.14 4.58
C CYS A 181 -7.28 4.80 4.92
N PHE A 182 -7.48 3.99 3.88
CA PHE A 182 -7.71 2.56 4.00
C PHE A 182 -6.82 1.86 2.96
N GLU A 183 -6.49 0.60 3.18
CA GLU A 183 -5.63 -0.15 2.26
C GLU A 183 -6.06 -1.62 2.17
N ILE A 184 -6.16 -2.13 0.95
CA ILE A 184 -6.37 -3.55 0.67
C ILE A 184 -5.01 -4.18 0.40
N LEU A 185 -4.57 -5.05 1.30
CA LEU A 185 -3.33 -5.81 1.21
C LEU A 185 -3.62 -7.22 0.68
N GLY A 186 -2.73 -7.72 -0.18
CA GLY A 186 -2.71 -9.12 -0.61
C GLY A 186 -1.62 -9.90 0.13
N PHE A 187 -2.02 -10.73 1.09
CA PHE A 187 -1.12 -11.64 1.79
C PHE A 187 -0.91 -12.91 0.97
N ASP A 188 0.35 -13.28 0.76
CA ASP A 188 0.72 -14.53 0.10
C ASP A 188 1.18 -15.51 1.18
N ILE A 189 0.37 -16.55 1.42
CA ILE A 189 0.56 -17.50 2.49
C ILE A 189 0.81 -18.89 1.91
N LEU A 190 1.89 -19.52 2.35
CA LEU A 190 2.17 -20.93 2.05
C LEU A 190 1.84 -21.78 3.28
N VAL A 191 1.18 -22.90 3.06
CA VAL A 191 0.82 -23.84 4.13
C VAL A 191 1.77 -25.03 4.08
N ASP A 192 2.31 -25.44 5.22
CA ASP A 192 3.10 -26.67 5.32
C ASP A 192 2.22 -27.92 5.51
N TRP A 193 2.83 -29.10 5.40
CA TRP A 193 2.15 -30.38 5.61
C TRP A 193 1.53 -30.56 7.01
N LYS A 194 1.90 -29.72 8.00
CA LYS A 194 1.33 -29.70 9.36
C LYS A 194 0.24 -28.64 9.52
N LEU A 195 -0.28 -28.08 8.42
CA LEU A 195 -1.25 -26.99 8.41
C LEU A 195 -0.77 -25.68 9.06
N LYS A 196 0.55 -25.48 9.16
CA LYS A 196 1.11 -24.23 9.66
C LYS A 196 1.19 -23.20 8.53
N PRO A 197 0.58 -22.00 8.69
CA PRO A 197 0.66 -20.93 7.70
C PRO A 197 1.98 -20.15 7.82
N TYR A 198 2.62 -19.90 6.69
CA TYR A 198 3.84 -19.10 6.55
C TYR A 198 3.59 -17.93 5.60
N ILE A 199 3.84 -16.71 6.05
CA ILE A 199 3.80 -15.54 5.15
C ILE A 199 5.03 -15.55 4.24
N LEU A 200 4.77 -15.50 2.94
CA LEU A 200 5.80 -15.34 1.92
C LEU A 200 6.09 -13.86 1.65
N GLU A 201 5.04 -13.07 1.45
CA GLU A 201 5.10 -11.64 1.14
C GLU A 201 3.75 -10.95 1.43
N VAL A 202 3.78 -9.63 1.56
CA VAL A 202 2.59 -8.78 1.68
C VAL A 202 2.62 -7.77 0.54
N ASN A 203 1.61 -7.82 -0.31
CA ASN A 203 1.49 -6.98 -1.49
C ASN A 203 0.59 -5.78 -1.18
N HIS A 204 1.15 -4.56 -1.20
CA HIS A 204 0.41 -3.30 -1.03
C HIS A 204 -0.46 -2.95 -2.26
N SER A 205 -0.11 -3.50 -3.43
CA SER A 205 -0.87 -3.31 -4.67
C SER A 205 -1.16 -4.67 -5.31
N PRO A 206 -2.14 -5.43 -4.77
CA PRO A 206 -2.53 -6.71 -5.37
C PRO A 206 -3.18 -6.47 -6.75
N SER A 207 -2.94 -7.37 -7.70
CA SER A 207 -3.53 -7.27 -9.04
C SER A 207 -5.04 -7.51 -9.00
N PHE A 208 -5.81 -6.52 -9.45
CA PHE A 208 -7.28 -6.59 -9.60
C PHE A 208 -7.75 -6.92 -11.03
N HIS A 209 -6.84 -7.34 -11.92
CA HIS A 209 -7.23 -7.80 -13.25
C HIS A 209 -8.13 -9.05 -13.17
N THR A 210 -9.18 -9.09 -13.99
CA THR A 210 -10.19 -10.16 -14.00
C THR A 210 -10.12 -10.94 -15.32
N ASN A 211 -9.03 -11.67 -15.53
CA ASN A 211 -8.81 -12.43 -16.77
C ASN A 211 -9.57 -13.77 -16.76
N GLU A 212 -9.79 -14.36 -15.60
CA GLU A 212 -10.52 -15.61 -15.41
C GLU A 212 -11.82 -15.37 -14.64
N GLN A 213 -12.80 -16.28 -14.76
CA GLN A 213 -14.09 -16.14 -14.09
C GLN A 213 -13.93 -16.13 -12.56
N VAL A 214 -13.07 -16.99 -12.01
CA VAL A 214 -12.72 -17.02 -10.58
C VAL A 214 -12.17 -15.68 -10.08
N ASP A 215 -11.36 -14.98 -10.89
CA ASP A 215 -10.85 -13.65 -10.54
C ASP A 215 -12.00 -12.65 -10.41
N ARG A 216 -12.97 -12.68 -11.33
CA ARG A 216 -14.13 -11.78 -11.33
C ARG A 216 -15.03 -12.03 -10.12
N GLU A 217 -15.28 -13.28 -9.80
CA GLU A 217 -16.15 -13.69 -8.69
C GLU A 217 -15.57 -13.36 -7.32
N VAL A 218 -14.23 -13.35 -7.18
CA VAL A 218 -13.58 -12.96 -5.92
C VAL A 218 -13.36 -11.45 -5.84
N LYS A 219 -12.78 -10.84 -6.88
CA LYS A 219 -12.32 -9.45 -6.82
C LYS A 219 -13.44 -8.42 -6.93
N ARG A 220 -14.49 -8.68 -7.70
CA ARG A 220 -15.60 -7.72 -7.85
C ARG A 220 -16.38 -7.56 -6.54
N PRO A 221 -16.81 -8.64 -5.85
CA PRO A 221 -17.40 -8.52 -4.52
C PRO A 221 -16.44 -7.93 -3.50
N LEU A 222 -15.16 -8.30 -3.51
CA LEU A 222 -14.14 -7.74 -2.60
C LEU A 222 -14.10 -6.20 -2.66
N ILE A 223 -14.00 -5.62 -3.86
CA ILE A 223 -13.95 -4.17 -4.04
C ILE A 223 -15.28 -3.53 -3.64
N ARG A 224 -16.41 -4.11 -4.06
CA ARG A 224 -17.74 -3.62 -3.68
C ARG A 224 -17.92 -3.57 -2.17
N ASP A 225 -17.61 -4.68 -1.50
CA ASP A 225 -17.78 -4.82 -0.05
C ASP A 225 -16.82 -3.88 0.69
N THR A 226 -15.59 -3.69 0.18
CA THR A 226 -14.64 -2.71 0.73
C THR A 226 -15.17 -1.29 0.63
N LEU A 227 -15.69 -0.91 -0.55
CA LEU A 227 -16.27 0.41 -0.73
C LEU A 227 -17.48 0.61 0.18
N ASN A 228 -18.35 -0.39 0.34
CA ASN A 228 -19.49 -0.29 1.25
C ASN A 228 -19.06 -0.11 2.72
N LEU A 229 -18.02 -0.84 3.15
CA LEU A 229 -17.51 -0.81 4.51
C LEU A 229 -16.86 0.55 4.84
N VAL A 230 -16.10 1.11 3.89
CA VAL A 230 -15.42 2.41 4.06
C VAL A 230 -16.36 3.61 3.80
N SER A 231 -17.38 3.46 2.94
CA SER A 231 -18.34 4.52 2.60
C SER A 231 -19.35 4.72 3.72
N THR A 232 -18.88 5.25 4.84
CA THR A 232 -19.76 5.74 5.90
C THR A 232 -20.56 6.94 5.41
N VAL A 233 -21.84 7.03 5.79
CA VAL A 233 -22.71 8.21 5.57
C VAL A 233 -22.20 9.46 6.32
N LEU A 234 -21.12 9.33 7.10
CA LEU A 234 -20.47 10.38 7.88
C LEU A 234 -19.81 11.48 7.04
N ALA A 235 -19.62 11.26 5.74
CA ALA A 235 -18.91 12.19 4.87
C ALA A 235 -19.83 13.20 4.13
N ASP A 236 -20.80 13.82 4.80
CA ASP A 236 -21.31 15.09 4.27
C ASP A 236 -20.20 16.13 4.42
N LYS A 237 -19.50 16.40 3.30
CA LYS A 237 -18.48 17.42 3.17
C LYS A 237 -18.90 18.74 3.84
N ARG A 238 -20.20 19.08 3.81
CA ARG A 238 -20.73 20.30 4.44
C ARG A 238 -20.73 20.25 5.97
N GLN A 239 -21.01 19.09 6.57
CA GLN A 239 -20.96 18.93 8.03
C GLN A 239 -19.53 18.99 8.55
N ILE A 240 -18.59 18.28 7.90
CA ILE A 240 -17.16 18.29 8.26
C ILE A 240 -16.60 19.73 8.18
N LEU A 241 -16.88 20.45 7.09
CA LEU A 241 -16.46 21.85 6.93
C LEU A 241 -17.07 22.78 7.99
N LYS A 242 -18.32 22.55 8.40
CA LYS A 242 -18.97 23.35 9.46
C LYS A 242 -18.30 23.11 10.81
N GLU A 243 -17.97 21.86 11.12
CA GLU A 243 -17.33 21.50 12.39
C GLU A 243 -15.87 21.98 12.46
N ASP A 244 -15.13 21.87 11.37
CA ASP A 244 -13.79 22.45 11.27
C ASP A 244 -13.82 23.97 11.44
N ARG A 245 -14.80 24.66 10.82
CA ARG A 245 -15.02 26.10 11.04
C ARG A 245 -15.33 26.40 12.51
N LYS A 246 -16.18 25.62 13.17
CA LYS A 246 -16.46 25.78 14.61
C LYS A 246 -15.20 25.58 15.45
N ARG A 247 -14.39 24.56 15.15
CA ARG A 247 -13.15 24.23 15.87
C ARG A 247 -12.07 25.30 15.68
N VAL A 248 -11.89 25.81 14.46
CA VAL A 248 -11.00 26.96 14.18
C VAL A 248 -11.48 28.20 14.93
N LYS A 249 -12.79 28.48 14.91
CA LYS A 249 -13.37 29.60 15.65
C LYS A 249 -13.13 29.47 17.16
N GLN A 250 -13.31 28.28 17.74
CA GLN A 250 -13.03 28.01 19.16
C GLN A 250 -11.53 28.14 19.51
N ARG A 251 -10.61 27.68 18.64
CA ARG A 251 -9.16 27.86 18.82
C ARG A 251 -8.78 29.34 18.81
N LEU A 252 -9.33 30.12 17.88
CA LEU A 252 -9.12 31.56 17.80
C LEU A 252 -9.70 32.31 19.01
N LEU A 253 -10.85 31.88 19.53
CA LEU A 253 -11.48 32.44 20.73
C LEU A 253 -10.67 32.14 22.00
N LYS A 254 -10.12 30.92 22.14
CA LYS A 254 -9.28 30.53 23.29
C LYS A 254 -7.91 31.23 23.35
N ILE A 255 -7.41 31.75 22.23
CA ILE A 255 -6.18 32.55 22.20
C ILE A 255 -6.39 33.95 22.83
N ARG A 256 -7.64 34.38 23.06
CA ARG A 256 -7.95 35.76 23.46
C ARG A 256 -8.34 35.97 24.92
N GLY A 257 -8.26 34.95 25.78
CA GLY A 257 -8.50 35.13 27.21
C GLY A 257 -8.46 33.81 27.96
N ASP A 258 -7.34 33.55 28.63
CA ASP A 258 -7.30 33.16 30.05
C ASP A 258 -5.84 32.88 30.48
N PRO A 259 -5.39 33.34 31.65
CA PRO A 259 -4.08 33.01 32.20
C PRO A 259 -4.04 31.53 32.68
N PRO A 260 -2.85 30.92 32.80
CA PRO A 260 -2.72 29.49 33.00
C PRO A 260 -3.19 29.05 34.39
N VAL A 261 -4.25 28.22 34.43
CA VAL A 261 -4.69 27.52 35.64
C VAL A 261 -3.65 26.47 36.03
N GLN A 262 -3.18 26.54 37.28
CA GLN A 262 -2.22 25.62 37.88
C GLN A 262 -2.79 24.20 37.93
N ARG A 263 -1.96 23.21 37.57
CA ARG A 263 -2.25 21.77 37.69
C ARG A 263 -2.52 21.39 39.16
N PRO A 264 -3.52 20.55 39.48
CA PRO A 264 -3.71 20.08 40.85
C PRO A 264 -2.58 19.13 41.24
N ARG A 265 -2.01 19.36 42.43
CA ARG A 265 -1.08 18.44 43.09
C ARG A 265 -1.86 17.24 43.64
N LEU A 266 -1.33 16.04 43.42
CA LEU A 266 -1.73 14.83 44.14
C LEU A 266 -1.29 14.96 45.61
N GLY A 267 -2.22 14.77 46.54
CA GLY A 267 -1.97 14.68 47.98
C GLY A 267 -3.25 14.35 48.73
N GLY A 268 -3.29 13.16 49.36
CA GLY A 268 -4.47 12.60 50.00
C GLY A 268 -4.84 13.22 51.36
N GLY A 269 -6.01 12.81 51.87
CA GLY A 269 -6.41 13.10 53.24
C GLY A 269 -7.92 13.18 53.44
N THR A 270 -8.50 12.04 53.83
CA THR A 270 -9.72 11.83 54.64
C THR A 270 -10.43 13.05 55.24
N SER A 271 -11.75 13.20 55.03
CA SER A 271 -12.74 13.38 56.11
C SER A 271 -14.20 13.44 55.58
N LYS A 272 -15.10 12.99 56.46
CA LYS A 272 -16.52 12.60 56.30
C LYS A 272 -17.52 13.73 55.91
N PRO A 273 -18.75 13.37 55.50
CA PRO A 273 -19.79 14.32 55.11
C PRO A 273 -20.54 14.89 56.32
N LYS A 274 -21.08 16.10 56.19
CA LYS A 274 -22.16 16.61 57.04
C LYS A 274 -23.27 17.22 56.19
N ILE A 275 -24.47 16.76 56.52
CA ILE A 275 -25.80 17.18 56.08
C ILE A 275 -26.18 18.45 56.84
N ASP A 276 -26.93 19.35 56.20
CA ASP A 276 -28.09 20.12 56.75
C ASP A 276 -28.54 21.14 55.67
N ALA A 277 -29.65 20.94 54.96
CA ALA A 277 -31.05 21.18 55.33
C ALA A 277 -31.55 22.62 55.01
N GLN A 278 -32.30 22.69 53.89
CA GLN A 278 -33.47 23.53 53.56
C GLN A 278 -33.45 25.07 53.78
N LYS A 279 -33.77 25.78 52.69
CA LYS A 279 -34.95 26.67 52.60
C LYS A 279 -35.32 26.91 51.14
N GLY A 280 -36.58 26.64 50.79
CA GLY A 280 -37.13 26.75 49.44
C GLY A 280 -37.61 28.16 49.07
N GLY A 281 -37.77 28.36 47.76
CA GLY A 281 -38.54 29.43 47.13
C GLY A 281 -39.10 28.89 45.80
N PRO A 282 -40.39 29.11 45.48
CA PRO A 282 -41.05 28.51 44.32
C PRO A 282 -40.99 29.43 43.10
N ASP A 283 -40.48 28.92 41.98
CA ASP A 283 -40.87 29.26 40.59
C ASP A 283 -39.73 28.88 39.64
N ALA A 284 -39.77 27.64 39.17
CA ALA A 284 -39.13 27.25 37.93
C ALA A 284 -40.00 26.17 37.30
N GLN A 285 -40.58 26.50 36.14
CA GLN A 285 -41.32 25.56 35.30
C GLN A 285 -40.44 24.33 34.98
N PRO A 286 -41.02 23.12 34.83
CA PRO A 286 -40.26 21.97 34.39
C PRO A 286 -39.82 22.25 32.95
N VAL A 287 -38.50 22.43 32.77
CA VAL A 287 -37.91 22.32 31.44
C VAL A 287 -38.01 20.85 31.08
N ASP A 288 -38.85 20.54 30.10
CA ASP A 288 -38.89 19.24 29.45
C ASP A 288 -37.48 18.94 28.93
N VAL A 289 -36.75 18.12 29.68
CA VAL A 289 -35.52 17.49 29.19
C VAL A 289 -36.00 16.43 28.21
N GLU A 290 -36.14 16.84 26.94
CA GLU A 290 -36.12 15.88 25.84
C GLU A 290 -34.94 14.92 26.07
N PRO A 291 -35.12 13.60 25.90
CA PRO A 291 -34.03 12.67 26.11
C PRO A 291 -32.92 13.06 25.14
N GLU A 292 -31.82 13.59 25.67
CA GLU A 292 -30.61 13.85 24.89
C GLU A 292 -30.27 12.55 24.18
N ALA A 293 -30.42 12.54 22.86
CA ALA A 293 -29.98 11.44 22.03
C ALA A 293 -28.52 11.16 22.40
N GLU A 294 -28.25 9.95 22.89
CA GLU A 294 -26.90 9.53 23.27
C GLU A 294 -25.95 9.86 22.12
N ASP A 295 -25.13 10.91 22.29
CA ASP A 295 -24.13 11.34 21.30
C ASP A 295 -22.99 10.31 21.31
N HIS A 296 -23.27 9.15 20.72
CA HIS A 296 -22.25 8.15 20.42
C HIS A 296 -21.27 8.80 19.46
N GLY A 297 -20.09 9.20 19.98
CA GLY A 297 -19.12 9.97 19.21
C GLY A 297 -18.76 9.36 17.84
N PRO A 298 -18.12 10.11 16.93
CA PRO A 298 -17.93 9.74 15.52
C PRO A 298 -17.33 8.34 15.30
N LEU A 299 -16.44 7.92 16.21
CA LEU A 299 -15.82 6.60 16.19
C LEU A 299 -16.83 5.46 16.49
N ALA A 300 -17.75 5.66 17.44
CA ALA A 300 -18.78 4.68 17.77
C ALA A 300 -19.75 4.49 16.59
N GLN A 301 -20.12 5.59 15.92
CA GLN A 301 -20.93 5.53 14.70
C GLN A 301 -20.20 4.80 13.56
N GLN A 302 -18.89 5.04 13.39
CA GLN A 302 -18.08 4.28 12.43
C GLN A 302 -18.04 2.78 12.77
N ILE A 303 -17.84 2.43 14.05
CA ILE A 303 -17.80 1.02 14.47
C ILE A 303 -19.14 0.33 14.19
N ALA A 304 -20.26 0.96 14.55
CA ALA A 304 -21.59 0.43 14.28
C ALA A 304 -21.87 0.28 12.77
N TRP A 305 -21.39 1.22 11.96
CA TRP A 305 -21.48 1.11 10.50
C TRP A 305 -20.70 -0.09 9.97
N GLU A 306 -19.43 -0.21 10.35
CA GLU A 306 -18.57 -1.31 9.90
C GLU A 306 -19.13 -2.68 10.32
N GLU A 307 -19.70 -2.80 11.53
CA GLU A 307 -20.31 -4.05 12.01
C GLU A 307 -21.60 -4.42 11.28
N SER A 308 -22.35 -3.43 10.78
CA SER A 308 -23.55 -3.67 9.95
C SER A 308 -23.25 -3.87 8.46
N HIS A 309 -22.08 -3.41 7.97
CA HIS A 309 -21.71 -3.41 6.55
C HIS A 309 -20.45 -4.26 6.25
N LEU A 310 -20.21 -5.31 7.03
CA LEU A 310 -19.06 -6.22 6.83
C LEU A 310 -19.04 -6.89 5.45
N GLY A 311 -20.21 -7.15 4.85
CA GLY A 311 -20.28 -7.96 3.62
C GLY A 311 -19.67 -9.34 3.87
N ASN A 312 -18.71 -9.76 3.03
CA ASN A 312 -17.97 -11.02 3.22
C ASN A 312 -16.62 -10.84 3.94
N PHE A 313 -16.42 -9.74 4.67
CA PHE A 313 -15.30 -9.58 5.58
C PHE A 313 -15.59 -10.16 6.96
N ARG A 314 -14.55 -10.65 7.63
CA ARG A 314 -14.53 -10.91 9.07
C ARG A 314 -13.56 -9.93 9.75
N LYS A 315 -13.98 -9.38 10.89
CA LYS A 315 -13.13 -8.51 11.73
C LYS A 315 -12.19 -9.38 12.55
N ILE A 316 -10.88 -9.19 12.39
CA ILE A 316 -9.85 -9.93 13.13
C ILE A 316 -9.18 -9.07 14.22
N MET A 317 -9.19 -7.74 14.06
CA MET A 317 -8.70 -6.79 15.06
C MET A 317 -9.69 -5.60 15.19
N PRO A 318 -10.11 -5.25 16.42
CA PRO A 318 -9.90 -5.98 17.67
C PRO A 318 -10.60 -7.36 17.64
N PRO A 319 -9.98 -8.43 18.20
CA PRO A 319 -10.63 -9.73 18.27
C PRO A 319 -11.86 -9.67 19.20
N PRO A 320 -12.89 -10.49 18.95
CA PRO A 320 -14.07 -10.54 19.81
C PRO A 320 -13.77 -11.14 21.20
N ASP A 321 -12.74 -11.98 21.28
CA ASP A 321 -12.29 -12.61 22.53
C ASP A 321 -11.32 -11.69 23.29
N LEU A 322 -11.69 -11.36 24.53
CA LEU A 322 -10.90 -10.53 25.45
C LEU A 322 -9.52 -11.14 25.74
N SER A 323 -9.41 -12.47 25.82
CA SER A 323 -8.13 -13.14 26.08
C SER A 323 -7.14 -12.96 24.93
N LYS A 324 -7.64 -12.99 23.68
CA LYS A 324 -6.87 -12.69 22.48
C LYS A 324 -6.51 -11.21 22.41
N LEU A 325 -7.40 -10.32 22.83
CA LEU A 325 -7.12 -8.88 22.89
C LEU A 325 -5.97 -8.59 23.85
N ASP A 326 -5.97 -9.18 25.05
CA ASP A 326 -4.88 -9.06 26.02
C ASP A 326 -3.57 -9.62 25.47
N TYR A 327 -3.63 -10.75 24.75
CA TYR A 327 -2.47 -11.32 24.08
C TYR A 327 -1.86 -10.35 23.06
N TYR A 328 -2.67 -9.76 22.17
CA TYR A 328 -2.17 -8.84 21.16
C TYR A 328 -1.71 -7.51 21.74
N THR A 329 -2.36 -7.04 22.82
CA THR A 329 -2.00 -5.80 23.53
C THR A 329 -0.56 -5.82 24.04
N ARG A 330 0.00 -7.00 24.35
CA ARG A 330 1.41 -7.15 24.74
C ARG A 330 2.39 -6.74 23.64
N PHE A 331 2.03 -6.88 22.37
CA PHE A 331 2.86 -6.43 21.24
C PHE A 331 2.81 -4.91 21.05
N TYR A 332 1.74 -4.23 21.50
CA TYR A 332 1.68 -2.77 21.49
C TYR A 332 2.67 -2.16 22.50
N ALA A 333 2.79 -2.75 23.68
CA ALA A 333 3.67 -2.27 24.76
C ALA A 333 5.18 -2.45 24.46
N GLN A 334 5.54 -3.27 23.47
CA GLN A 334 6.92 -3.45 23.03
C GLN A 334 7.48 -2.26 22.22
N SER A 335 6.68 -1.21 21.98
CA SER A 335 7.04 -0.03 21.18
C SER A 335 8.23 0.79 21.71
N ASN A 336 8.67 0.57 22.96
CA ASN A 336 9.87 1.22 23.51
C ASN A 336 11.15 0.38 23.40
N GLN A 337 11.08 -0.81 22.81
CA GLN A 337 12.27 -1.52 22.39
C GLN A 337 12.42 -1.36 20.88
N VAL A 338 13.55 -0.75 20.49
CA VAL A 338 14.18 -0.92 19.18
C VAL A 338 13.86 -2.32 18.69
N SER A 339 13.19 -2.44 17.53
CA SER A 339 12.72 -3.68 16.89
C SER A 339 13.39 -4.94 17.45
N ILE A 340 12.61 -5.93 17.90
CA ILE A 340 13.10 -7.21 18.42
C ILE A 340 14.08 -7.90 17.43
N PHE A 341 14.08 -7.48 16.16
CA PHE A 341 14.97 -7.94 15.12
C PHE A 341 16.19 -7.05 14.85
N ALA A 342 16.29 -5.84 15.41
CA ALA A 342 17.40 -4.91 15.22
C ALA A 342 18.74 -5.53 15.63
N GLU A 343 18.74 -6.42 16.63
CA GLU A 343 19.95 -7.10 17.07
C GLU A 343 20.30 -8.35 16.25
N THR A 344 19.40 -8.84 15.40
CA THR A 344 19.71 -10.01 14.57
C THR A 344 20.84 -9.69 13.60
N ALA A 345 21.72 -10.68 13.38
CA ALA A 345 22.83 -10.55 12.43
C ALA A 345 22.36 -10.10 11.03
N ALA A 346 21.15 -10.51 10.62
CA ALA A 346 20.55 -10.08 9.35
C ALA A 346 20.14 -8.59 9.36
N SER A 347 19.56 -8.09 10.45
CA SER A 347 19.17 -6.68 10.55
C SER A 347 20.37 -5.74 10.60
N LYS A 348 21.39 -6.05 11.42
CA LYS A 348 22.64 -5.29 11.46
C LYS A 348 23.31 -5.22 10.09
N LYS A 349 23.34 -6.36 9.38
CA LYS A 349 23.93 -6.42 8.04
C LYS A 349 23.13 -5.63 7.00
N ARG A 350 21.79 -5.60 7.08
CA ARG A 350 20.94 -4.75 6.24
C ARG A 350 21.17 -3.27 6.53
N GLU A 351 21.28 -2.88 7.80
CA GLU A 351 21.56 -1.50 8.20
C GLU A 351 22.95 -1.04 7.74
N ASP A 352 23.98 -1.87 7.93
CA ASP A 352 25.34 -1.61 7.46
C ASP A 352 25.38 -1.46 5.93
N LEU A 353 24.67 -2.32 5.21
CA LEU A 353 24.58 -2.29 3.75
C LEU A 353 23.85 -1.01 3.28
N ALA A 354 22.73 -0.66 3.93
CA ALA A 354 22.00 0.59 3.65
C ALA A 354 22.84 1.83 3.97
N ARG A 355 23.61 1.81 5.07
CA ARG A 355 24.54 2.88 5.46
C ARG A 355 25.65 3.04 4.44
N LYS A 356 26.31 1.94 4.04
CA LYS A 356 27.33 1.94 2.98
C LYS A 356 26.77 2.47 1.65
N MET A 357 25.53 2.14 1.32
CA MET A 357 24.87 2.67 0.12
C MET A 357 24.58 4.15 0.21
N ARG A 358 24.11 4.65 1.35
CA ARG A 358 23.93 6.09 1.58
C ARG A 358 25.25 6.82 1.39
N ILE A 359 26.33 6.32 2.01
CA ILE A 359 27.68 6.87 1.85
C ILE A 359 28.12 6.82 0.39
N GLN A 360 27.94 5.72 -0.33
CA GLN A 360 28.28 5.64 -1.76
C GLN A 360 27.46 6.59 -2.64
N ILE A 361 26.18 6.77 -2.35
CA ILE A 361 25.32 7.73 -3.06
C ILE A 361 25.80 9.15 -2.77
N GLU A 362 26.13 9.45 -1.53
CA GLU A 362 26.63 10.75 -1.09
C GLU A 362 28.02 11.05 -1.68
N GLU A 363 28.92 10.07 -1.73
CA GLU A 363 30.21 10.16 -2.42
C GLU A 363 30.05 10.35 -3.92
N LYS A 364 29.12 9.63 -4.57
CA LYS A 364 28.82 9.84 -6.00
C LYS A 364 28.26 11.24 -6.25
N LYS A 365 27.36 11.72 -5.39
CA LYS A 365 26.84 13.10 -5.45
C LYS A 365 27.96 14.11 -5.21
N ALA A 366 28.82 13.91 -4.23
CA ALA A 366 29.95 14.79 -3.92
C ALA A 366 30.96 14.83 -5.06
N LYS A 367 31.29 13.69 -5.70
CA LYS A 367 32.14 13.63 -6.90
C LYS A 367 31.49 14.35 -8.08
N GLN A 368 30.20 14.15 -8.30
CA GLN A 368 29.45 14.85 -9.35
C GLN A 368 29.46 16.37 -9.11
N GLN A 369 29.27 16.79 -7.86
CA GLN A 369 29.30 18.19 -7.45
C GLN A 369 30.71 18.80 -7.51
N GLN A 370 31.76 18.03 -7.23
CA GLN A 370 33.15 18.44 -7.43
C GLN A 370 33.51 18.59 -8.91
N MET A 371 33.03 17.72 -9.79
CA MET A 371 33.24 17.87 -11.24
C MET A 371 32.52 19.13 -11.78
N LEU A 372 31.29 19.39 -11.32
CA LEU A 372 30.56 20.61 -11.65
C LEU A 372 31.28 21.87 -11.13
N ASN A 373 31.78 21.84 -9.89
CA ASN A 373 32.51 22.96 -9.29
C ASN A 373 33.92 23.15 -9.89
N GLY A 374 34.57 22.07 -10.35
CA GLY A 374 35.86 22.12 -11.03
C GLY A 374 35.78 22.85 -12.38
N ASN A 375 34.71 22.61 -13.14
CA ASN A 375 34.42 23.35 -14.37
C ASN A 375 34.05 24.81 -14.08
N ALA A 376 33.25 25.08 -13.05
CA ALA A 376 32.90 26.44 -12.64
C ALA A 376 34.12 27.27 -12.17
N LYS A 377 35.07 26.66 -11.46
CA LYS A 377 36.34 27.32 -11.07
C LYS A 377 37.24 27.64 -12.26
N ARG A 378 37.17 26.83 -13.33
CA ARG A 378 37.91 27.05 -14.58
C ARG A 378 37.33 28.22 -15.38
N ASP A 379 36.00 28.39 -15.34
CA ASP A 379 35.30 29.52 -15.97
C ASP A 379 35.38 30.82 -15.14
N ALA A 380 35.43 30.73 -13.81
CA ALA A 380 35.53 31.90 -12.93
C ALA A 380 36.90 32.59 -13.01
N ARG A 381 37.99 31.85 -13.29
CA ARG A 381 39.33 32.44 -13.47
C ARG A 381 39.47 33.30 -14.73
N LYS A 382 38.48 33.31 -15.64
CA LYS A 382 38.47 34.15 -16.86
C LYS A 382 37.69 35.46 -16.73
N ARG A 383 37.01 35.74 -15.61
CA ARG A 383 36.20 36.97 -15.47
C ARG A 383 36.76 37.90 -14.40
N HIS A 384 37.66 38.78 -14.82
CA HIS A 384 38.04 39.95 -14.04
C HIS A 384 36.91 40.99 -14.06
N THR A 385 36.45 41.38 -12.87
CA THR A 385 35.88 42.68 -12.45
C THR A 385 35.07 43.52 -13.46
N VAL A 386 33.73 43.43 -13.38
CA VAL A 386 32.84 44.58 -13.62
C VAL A 386 31.74 44.56 -12.56
N LEU A 387 31.69 45.59 -11.71
CA LEU A 387 30.65 45.78 -10.70
C LEU A 387 29.33 46.14 -11.38
N LEU A 388 28.36 45.23 -11.34
CA LEU A 388 27.04 45.44 -11.94
C LEU A 388 26.25 46.55 -11.20
N PRO A 389 25.49 47.39 -11.94
CA PRO A 389 24.64 48.44 -11.37
C PRO A 389 23.65 47.91 -10.32
N ARG A 390 23.31 48.76 -9.34
CA ARG A 390 22.48 48.40 -8.16
C ARG A 390 21.12 47.79 -8.54
N ALA A 391 20.50 48.25 -9.63
CA ALA A 391 19.24 47.70 -10.13
C ALA A 391 19.34 46.23 -10.58
N VAL A 392 20.48 45.81 -11.13
CA VAL A 392 20.73 44.43 -11.55
C VAL A 392 20.98 43.53 -10.33
N ARG A 393 21.63 44.07 -9.29
CA ARG A 393 21.81 43.37 -8.00
C ARG A 393 20.49 43.12 -7.28
N GLU A 394 19.57 44.09 -7.27
CA GLU A 394 18.25 43.89 -6.66
C GLU A 394 17.38 42.90 -7.45
N ARG A 395 17.42 42.94 -8.79
CA ARG A 395 16.73 41.96 -9.64
C ARG A 395 17.25 40.54 -9.40
N ASN A 396 18.56 40.37 -9.22
CA ASN A 396 19.16 39.08 -8.89
C ASN A 396 18.84 38.63 -7.45
N ARG A 397 18.73 39.57 -6.50
CA ARG A 397 18.27 39.26 -5.13
C ARG A 397 16.83 38.78 -5.11
N MET A 398 15.94 39.40 -5.90
CA MET A 398 14.55 38.95 -6.07
C MET A 398 14.45 37.58 -6.74
N ASN A 399 15.32 37.27 -7.71
CA ASN A 399 15.39 35.94 -8.30
C ASN A 399 15.90 34.87 -7.32
N LEU A 400 16.83 35.22 -6.41
CA LEU A 400 17.29 34.32 -5.34
C LEU A 400 16.18 34.01 -4.32
N PHE A 401 15.29 34.97 -4.06
CA PHE A 401 14.12 34.76 -3.20
C PHE A 401 13.06 33.84 -3.83
N ARG A 402 12.99 33.73 -5.16
CA ARG A 402 12.14 32.74 -5.86
C ARG A 402 12.65 31.30 -5.78
N LEU A 403 13.89 31.10 -5.30
CA LEU A 403 14.55 29.79 -5.18
C LEU A 403 14.40 29.14 -3.79
N ARG A 404 13.79 29.82 -2.80
CA ARG A 404 13.45 29.20 -1.52
C ARG A 404 12.00 28.75 -1.50
N GLU A 405 11.87 27.42 -1.45
CA GLU A 405 10.68 26.60 -1.19
C GLU A 405 9.42 26.99 -1.95
N ASN A 406 9.16 26.26 -3.05
CA ASN A 406 7.85 25.81 -3.53
C ASN A 406 8.05 25.10 -4.87
N TRP A 407 7.84 23.77 -4.93
CA TRP A 407 7.59 22.94 -6.13
C TRP A 407 7.99 23.54 -7.50
N SER A 408 9.26 23.91 -7.66
CA SER A 408 9.75 24.40 -8.95
C SER A 408 10.42 23.23 -9.68
N PRO A 409 10.15 23.04 -10.99
CA PRO A 409 10.80 22.01 -11.78
C PRO A 409 12.32 22.12 -11.63
N GLY A 410 12.98 21.01 -11.29
CA GLY A 410 14.43 20.95 -11.22
C GLY A 410 15.08 21.30 -12.55
N PHE A 411 16.39 21.60 -12.52
CA PHE A 411 17.17 21.84 -13.74
C PHE A 411 17.12 20.59 -14.62
N ILE A 412 16.45 20.68 -15.77
CA ILE A 412 16.45 19.61 -16.78
C ILE A 412 17.85 19.60 -17.38
N SER A 413 18.54 18.47 -17.26
CA SER A 413 19.87 18.34 -17.87
C SER A 413 19.76 18.35 -19.40
N ASP A 414 20.78 18.86 -20.11
CA ASP A 414 20.80 18.82 -21.59
C ASP A 414 20.64 17.38 -22.14
N ALA A 415 21.03 16.37 -21.36
CA ALA A 415 20.84 14.96 -21.71
C ALA A 415 19.36 14.53 -21.58
N GLU A 416 18.67 14.96 -20.52
CA GLU A 416 17.22 14.73 -20.37
C GLU A 416 16.41 15.51 -21.41
N GLU A 417 16.80 16.73 -21.75
CA GLU A 417 16.13 17.52 -22.79
C GLU A 417 16.30 16.85 -24.16
N ARG A 418 17.50 16.33 -24.48
CA ARG A 418 17.72 15.54 -25.70
C ARG A 418 16.86 14.27 -25.74
N LEU A 419 16.83 13.50 -24.65
CA LEU A 419 15.96 12.34 -24.55
C LEU A 419 14.49 12.73 -24.74
N ARG A 420 14.03 13.80 -24.08
CA ARG A 420 12.66 14.31 -24.22
C ARG A 420 12.33 14.67 -25.67
N HIS A 421 13.26 15.32 -26.38
CA HIS A 421 13.10 15.61 -27.81
C HIS A 421 13.03 14.34 -28.66
N THR A 422 13.86 13.34 -28.40
CA THR A 422 13.80 12.04 -29.08
C THR A 422 12.45 11.35 -28.85
N TRP A 423 11.98 11.30 -27.60
CA TRP A 423 10.68 10.72 -27.25
C TRP A 423 9.51 11.47 -27.90
N LEU A 424 9.57 12.81 -27.96
CA LEU A 424 8.57 13.62 -28.64
C LEU A 424 8.55 13.35 -30.15
N HIS A 425 9.72 13.21 -30.78
CA HIS A 425 9.81 12.86 -32.19
C HIS A 425 9.24 11.48 -32.46
N MET A 426 9.67 10.46 -31.70
CA MET A 426 9.14 9.10 -31.83
C MET A 426 7.63 9.04 -31.63
N ARG A 427 7.09 9.81 -30.66
CA ARG A 427 5.65 9.90 -30.44
C ARG A 427 4.94 10.57 -31.60
N ALA A 428 5.47 11.68 -32.12
CA ALA A 428 4.87 12.39 -33.26
C ALA A 428 4.89 11.55 -34.54
N GLU A 429 5.96 10.79 -34.75
CA GLU A 429 6.10 9.82 -35.83
C GLU A 429 5.09 8.68 -35.67
N ALA A 430 4.99 8.07 -34.48
CA ALA A 430 4.01 7.02 -34.22
C ALA A 430 2.55 7.50 -34.42
N ILE A 431 2.22 8.71 -33.96
CA ILE A 431 0.88 9.31 -34.16
C ILE A 431 0.57 9.46 -35.65
N ARG A 432 1.55 9.88 -36.45
CA ARG A 432 1.41 10.08 -37.90
C ARG A 432 1.33 8.75 -38.65
N THR A 433 2.24 7.83 -38.37
CA THR A 433 2.32 6.52 -39.03
C THR A 433 1.08 5.67 -38.75
N LEU A 434 0.55 5.73 -37.54
CA LEU A 434 -0.67 5.00 -37.15
C LEU A 434 -1.96 5.80 -37.41
N LYS A 435 -1.87 6.99 -38.03
CA LYS A 435 -3.00 7.90 -38.31
C LYS A 435 -3.98 8.04 -37.14
N ILE A 436 -3.43 8.18 -35.92
CA ILE A 436 -4.23 8.15 -34.69
C ILE A 436 -5.18 9.34 -34.64
N THR A 437 -4.70 10.51 -35.09
CA THR A 437 -5.48 11.75 -35.10
C THR A 437 -6.68 11.61 -36.03
N GLU A 438 -6.49 11.08 -37.24
CA GLU A 438 -7.50 10.89 -38.27
C GLU A 438 -8.55 9.86 -37.83
N ASN A 439 -8.11 8.78 -37.18
CA ASN A 439 -9.01 7.76 -36.64
C ASN A 439 -9.90 8.29 -35.52
N ILE A 440 -9.34 9.05 -34.57
CA ILE A 440 -10.11 9.66 -33.48
C ILE A 440 -11.06 10.72 -34.05
N TYR A 441 -10.57 11.58 -34.95
CA TYR A 441 -11.36 12.66 -35.53
C TYR A 441 -12.57 12.15 -36.31
N SER A 442 -12.38 11.10 -37.11
CA SER A 442 -13.46 10.48 -37.86
C SER A 442 -14.49 9.81 -36.95
N ASN A 443 -14.06 9.16 -35.86
CA ASN A 443 -14.99 8.57 -34.88
C ASN A 443 -15.82 9.66 -34.18
N LEU A 444 -15.20 10.77 -33.80
CA LEU A 444 -15.90 11.92 -33.20
C LEU A 444 -16.90 12.57 -34.16
N TYR A 445 -16.58 12.61 -35.45
CA TYR A 445 -17.50 13.10 -36.49
C TYR A 445 -18.69 12.14 -36.68
N GLU A 446 -18.44 10.83 -36.80
CA GLU A 446 -19.49 9.79 -36.96
C GLU A 446 -20.45 9.74 -35.76
N THR A 447 -19.94 10.01 -34.55
CA THR A 447 -20.73 9.99 -33.30
C THR A 447 -21.39 11.34 -32.98
N GLY A 448 -21.18 12.38 -33.80
CA GLY A 448 -21.74 13.71 -33.58
C GLY A 448 -21.17 14.48 -32.38
N LEU A 449 -20.01 14.06 -31.86
CA LEU A 449 -19.35 14.63 -30.68
C LEU A 449 -18.24 15.64 -31.04
N LEU A 450 -18.12 16.01 -32.31
CA LEU A 450 -17.09 16.93 -32.79
C LEU A 450 -17.35 18.36 -32.28
N THR A 451 -16.36 18.98 -31.62
CA THR A 451 -16.52 20.34 -31.09
C THR A 451 -16.12 21.40 -32.12
N ASN A 452 -16.64 22.63 -31.96
CA ASN A 452 -16.22 23.78 -32.77
C ASN A 452 -14.71 24.05 -32.68
N THR A 453 -14.06 23.71 -31.57
CA THR A 453 -12.62 23.86 -31.40
C THR A 453 -11.85 22.87 -32.28
N ASP A 454 -12.32 21.61 -32.35
CA ASP A 454 -11.71 20.57 -33.19
C ASP A 454 -11.81 20.90 -34.68
N MET A 455 -12.91 21.54 -35.09
CA MET A 455 -13.13 22.02 -36.47
C MET A 455 -12.14 23.13 -36.86
N VAL A 456 -11.80 24.02 -35.93
CA VAL A 456 -10.87 25.13 -36.18
C VAL A 456 -9.41 24.64 -36.16
N VAL A 457 -9.07 23.69 -35.28
CA VAL A 457 -7.71 23.18 -35.14
C VAL A 457 -7.33 22.24 -36.29
N TYR A 458 -8.28 21.45 -36.81
CA TYR A 458 -8.06 20.50 -37.92
C TYR A 458 -9.00 20.75 -39.11
N PRO A 459 -8.91 21.93 -39.76
CA PRO A 459 -9.87 22.33 -40.80
C PRO A 459 -9.81 21.43 -42.04
N HIS A 460 -8.63 20.87 -42.35
CA HIS A 460 -8.44 19.97 -43.48
C HIS A 460 -9.12 18.61 -43.28
N LEU A 461 -9.13 18.05 -42.06
CA LEU A 461 -9.81 16.78 -41.76
C LEU A 461 -11.33 16.96 -41.80
N TYR A 462 -11.83 18.07 -41.26
CA TYR A 462 -13.25 18.41 -41.31
C TYR A 462 -13.75 18.61 -42.74
N HIS A 463 -13.01 19.37 -43.55
CA HIS A 463 -13.35 19.60 -44.96
C HIS A 463 -13.39 18.27 -45.74
N ASN A 464 -12.39 17.40 -45.56
CA ASN A 464 -12.36 16.11 -46.24
C ASN A 464 -13.55 15.21 -45.87
N LEU A 465 -13.93 15.18 -44.59
CA LEU A 465 -15.12 14.44 -44.13
C LEU A 465 -16.43 15.04 -44.66
N GLN A 466 -16.57 16.37 -44.71
CA GLN A 466 -17.75 17.04 -45.28
C GLN A 466 -17.93 16.75 -46.77
N HIS A 467 -16.83 16.58 -47.50
CA HIS A 467 -16.84 16.23 -48.92
C HIS A 467 -16.87 14.72 -49.21
N GLY A 468 -17.04 13.88 -48.17
CA GLY A 468 -17.22 12.43 -48.31
C GLY A 468 -15.93 11.65 -48.57
N TYR A 469 -14.74 12.23 -48.32
CA TYR A 469 -13.47 11.53 -48.43
C TYR A 469 -13.18 10.71 -47.16
N ASP A 470 -12.73 9.47 -47.33
CA ASP A 470 -12.31 8.62 -46.21
C ASP A 470 -10.93 9.07 -45.70
N ILE A 471 -10.89 9.81 -44.59
CA ILE A 471 -9.64 10.24 -43.96
C ILE A 471 -8.90 9.10 -43.24
N LYS A 472 -9.54 7.94 -43.02
CA LYS A 472 -8.90 6.75 -42.42
C LYS A 472 -8.04 6.02 -43.46
N HIS A 473 -8.50 5.94 -44.72
CA HIS A 473 -7.83 5.18 -45.79
C HIS A 473 -7.86 5.91 -47.15
N VAL A 474 -6.78 6.66 -47.44
CA VAL A 474 -6.40 7.10 -48.80
C VAL A 474 -4.97 6.58 -49.05
N PRO A 475 -4.62 6.12 -50.28
CA PRO A 475 -3.45 5.26 -50.56
C PRO A 475 -2.12 5.75 -50.01
#